data_AF-A0A2T6C805-F1
#
_entry.id   AF-A0A2T6C805-F1
#
_cell.length_a   1.000
_cell.length_b   1.000
_cell.length_c   1.000
_cell.angle_alpha   90.00
_cell.angle_beta   90.00
_cell.angle_gamma   90.00
#
_symmetry.space_group_name_H-M   'P 1'
#
loop_
_entity.id
_entity.type
_entity.pdbx_description
1 polymer ?
#
loop_
_entity_poly.entity_id
_entity_poly.type
_entity_poly.pdbx_seq_one_letter_code
_entity_poly.pdbx_strand_id
1 'polypeptide(L)'
;MTIIKQMVTLLLLVSLWCVPVAMAKGGDGCQRCGPPSGTFTNPIVDEDTPDPWVVYKDGFYYMTFTHYGKDIVVWKTRSLTDMRNAKKVTVWKPPTGTKYSHGIWAPELHWIDGKWYIYFAADDGSNPNHRMYVLESNTPNAQGSYTFKGKIADPKHDVWAIDGTVMKHNGNMYFVWSGWEHADSGFPQNLYISPMSNPWTISGERQMISTPTYLGKERQRSE
;
A
#
# COMPACT_ATOMS: atom_id res chain seq x y z
N MET A 1 -4.79 -24.36 85.06
CA MET A 1 -4.70 -22.90 85.16
C MET A 1 -5.39 -22.29 83.94
N THR A 2 -6.65 -21.90 84.13
CA THR A 2 -7.20 -20.60 83.72
C THR A 2 -7.33 -20.19 82.22
N ILE A 3 -8.58 -20.23 81.72
CA ILE A 3 -9.38 -19.19 80.99
C ILE A 3 -8.80 -18.66 79.62
N ILE A 4 -9.51 -18.46 78.48
CA ILE A 4 -10.49 -17.38 78.13
C ILE A 4 -11.06 -17.53 76.69
N LYS A 5 -12.41 -17.63 76.62
CA LYS A 5 -13.45 -16.90 75.83
C LYS A 5 -13.26 -16.66 74.31
N GLN A 6 -14.18 -17.14 73.44
CA GLN A 6 -15.52 -16.66 72.99
C GLN A 6 -15.49 -15.83 71.69
N MET A 7 -16.66 -15.89 70.99
CA MET A 7 -17.22 -14.97 69.98
C MET A 7 -17.05 -15.40 68.51
N VAL A 8 -18.04 -15.35 67.60
CA VAL A 8 -19.46 -14.94 67.62
C VAL A 8 -20.10 -15.51 66.33
N THR A 9 -21.36 -15.91 66.43
CA THR A 9 -22.28 -16.35 65.37
C THR A 9 -22.60 -15.25 64.34
N LEU A 10 -22.72 -15.57 63.04
CA LEU A 10 -23.57 -14.80 62.13
C LEU A 10 -24.12 -15.65 60.97
N LEU A 11 -25.40 -16.01 61.05
CA LEU A 11 -26.25 -16.41 59.92
C LEU A 11 -26.69 -15.14 59.17
N LEU A 12 -26.68 -15.16 57.84
CA LEU A 12 -27.46 -14.23 57.02
C LEU A 12 -27.97 -14.92 55.75
N LEU A 13 -29.30 -15.06 55.70
CA LEU A 13 -30.12 -15.40 54.54
C LEU A 13 -29.95 -14.34 53.44
N VAL A 14 -29.74 -14.76 52.20
CA VAL A 14 -29.98 -13.90 51.03
C VAL A 14 -31.13 -14.50 50.23
N SER A 15 -32.19 -13.71 50.14
CA SER A 15 -33.46 -13.99 49.51
C SER A 15 -33.33 -14.03 47.98
N LEU A 16 -33.98 -15.04 47.38
CA LEU A 16 -34.20 -15.17 45.94
C LEU A 16 -35.17 -14.06 45.48
N TRP A 17 -34.66 -13.06 44.74
CA TRP A 17 -35.50 -12.17 43.95
C TRP A 17 -35.51 -12.65 42.50
N CYS A 18 -36.67 -13.15 42.07
CA CYS A 18 -36.94 -13.50 40.69
C CYS A 18 -37.20 -12.20 39.91
N VAL A 19 -36.25 -11.79 39.08
CA VAL A 19 -36.42 -10.69 38.13
C VAL A 19 -36.89 -11.30 36.80
N PRO A 20 -38.03 -10.89 36.23
CA PRO A 20 -38.44 -11.38 34.92
C PRO A 20 -37.52 -10.80 33.84
N VAL A 21 -36.81 -11.69 33.15
CA VAL A 21 -36.01 -11.36 31.97
C VAL A 21 -36.97 -11.03 30.82
N ALA A 22 -36.99 -9.77 30.40
CA ALA A 22 -37.67 -9.37 29.17
C ALA A 22 -36.91 -9.93 27.96
N MET A 23 -37.55 -10.85 27.24
CA MET A 23 -37.05 -11.37 25.96
C MET A 23 -37.11 -10.26 24.90
N ALA A 24 -35.97 -9.65 24.62
CA ALA A 24 -35.80 -8.81 23.43
C ALA A 24 -35.87 -9.71 22.19
N LYS A 25 -36.82 -9.43 21.28
CA LYS A 25 -36.86 -10.07 19.96
C LYS A 25 -35.59 -9.71 19.20
N GLY A 26 -34.67 -10.67 19.10
CA GLY A 26 -33.54 -10.61 18.17
C GLY A 26 -34.07 -10.62 16.73
N GLY A 27 -34.07 -9.45 16.10
CA GLY A 27 -34.24 -9.34 14.67
C GLY A 27 -32.92 -9.67 13.99
N ASP A 28 -32.69 -10.96 13.71
CA ASP A 28 -31.60 -11.42 12.85
C ASP A 28 -31.91 -11.07 11.39
N GLY A 29 -31.82 -9.78 11.08
CA GLY A 29 -31.76 -9.28 9.70
C GLY A 29 -30.33 -9.40 9.20
N CYS A 30 -29.90 -10.59 8.79
CA CYS A 30 -28.76 -10.69 7.89
C CYS A 30 -29.21 -10.09 6.55
N GLN A 31 -28.99 -8.79 6.39
CA GLN A 31 -29.24 -8.07 5.16
C GLN A 31 -28.25 -8.63 4.14
N ARG A 32 -28.71 -9.59 3.33
CA ARG A 32 -27.96 -10.11 2.18
C ARG A 32 -27.42 -8.91 1.41
N CYS A 33 -26.09 -8.80 1.32
CA CYS A 33 -25.45 -7.92 0.35
C CYS A 33 -25.92 -8.40 -1.03
N GLY A 34 -26.93 -7.74 -1.59
CA GLY A 34 -27.34 -7.96 -2.97
C GLY A 34 -26.15 -7.72 -3.91
N PRO A 35 -26.20 -8.24 -5.14
CA PRO A 35 -25.20 -7.87 -6.14
C PRO A 35 -25.13 -6.34 -6.24
N PRO A 36 -23.94 -5.75 -6.42
CA PRO A 36 -23.79 -4.30 -6.49
C PRO A 36 -24.75 -3.75 -7.55
N SER A 37 -25.79 -3.05 -7.10
CA SER A 37 -26.77 -2.42 -7.97
C SER A 37 -26.23 -1.03 -8.35
N GLY A 38 -25.46 -0.97 -9.42
CA GLY A 38 -24.97 0.30 -9.94
C GLY A 38 -24.01 0.11 -11.11
N THR A 39 -24.22 0.89 -12.16
CA THR A 39 -23.22 1.14 -13.20
C THR A 39 -22.34 2.32 -12.79
N PHE A 40 -21.11 2.40 -13.28
CA PHE A 40 -20.26 3.58 -13.15
C PHE A 40 -19.87 4.10 -14.53
N THR A 41 -19.47 5.36 -14.59
CA THR A 41 -19.03 6.02 -15.82
C THR A 41 -17.53 6.23 -15.79
N ASN A 42 -16.86 5.82 -16.87
CA ASN A 42 -15.47 6.16 -17.12
C ASN A 42 -15.35 7.43 -17.97
N PRO A 43 -14.26 8.22 -17.81
CA PRO A 43 -13.23 8.04 -16.79
C PRO A 43 -13.76 8.42 -15.39
N ILE A 44 -13.14 7.89 -14.32
CA ILE A 44 -13.54 8.20 -12.93
C ILE A 44 -12.95 9.53 -12.41
N VAL A 45 -12.04 10.13 -13.18
CA VAL A 45 -11.33 11.38 -12.92
C VAL A 45 -11.26 12.18 -14.24
N ASP A 46 -11.32 13.51 -14.18
CA ASP A 46 -11.29 14.40 -15.36
C ASP A 46 -9.89 15.00 -15.64
N GLU A 47 -8.88 14.51 -14.91
CA GLU A 47 -7.47 14.89 -14.98
C GLU A 47 -6.65 13.68 -15.46
N ASP A 48 -5.49 13.94 -16.08
CA ASP A 48 -4.58 12.87 -16.48
C ASP A 48 -3.93 12.23 -15.24
N THR A 49 -4.17 10.94 -15.05
CA THR A 49 -3.69 10.16 -13.90
C THR A 49 -3.01 8.87 -14.39
N PRO A 50 -1.84 8.94 -15.03
CA PRO A 50 -1.14 7.76 -15.51
C PRO A 50 -0.66 6.89 -14.35
N ASP A 51 -0.63 5.58 -14.59
CA ASP A 51 -0.22 4.56 -13.60
C ASP A 51 -1.07 4.59 -12.31
N PRO A 52 -2.42 4.55 -12.40
CA PRO A 52 -3.26 4.70 -11.22
C PRO A 52 -3.18 3.46 -10.31
N TRP A 53 -2.78 3.69 -9.05
CA TRP A 53 -2.84 2.68 -7.99
C TRP A 53 -3.93 3.04 -6.98
N VAL A 54 -4.86 2.10 -6.75
CA VAL A 54 -5.99 2.28 -5.81
C VAL A 54 -5.96 1.21 -4.74
N VAL A 55 -6.07 1.62 -3.48
CA VAL A 55 -6.21 0.73 -2.32
C VAL A 55 -7.40 1.14 -1.47
N TYR A 56 -8.16 0.16 -0.98
CA TYR A 56 -9.28 0.38 -0.06
C TYR A 56 -8.87 0.04 1.37
N LYS A 57 -9.12 0.96 2.31
CA LYS A 57 -8.88 0.74 3.74
C LYS A 57 -9.81 1.57 4.60
N ASP A 58 -10.36 0.96 5.66
CA ASP A 58 -11.15 1.61 6.71
C ASP A 58 -12.28 2.54 6.19
N GLY A 59 -12.99 2.12 5.15
CA GLY A 59 -14.11 2.88 4.59
C GLY A 59 -13.72 3.97 3.59
N PHE A 60 -12.48 3.97 3.12
CA PHE A 60 -11.99 4.93 2.13
C PHE A 60 -11.20 4.24 1.02
N TYR A 61 -11.32 4.78 -0.18
CA TYR A 61 -10.43 4.54 -1.30
C TYR A 61 -9.31 5.59 -1.26
N TYR A 62 -8.09 5.11 -1.47
CA TYR A 62 -6.90 5.94 -1.62
C TYR A 62 -6.34 5.69 -3.01
N MET A 63 -6.03 6.76 -3.73
CA MET A 63 -5.43 6.68 -5.05
C MET A 63 -4.14 7.48 -5.09
N THR A 64 -3.14 6.94 -5.76
CA THR A 64 -1.92 7.65 -6.17
C THR A 64 -1.63 7.30 -7.62
N PHE A 65 -0.80 8.10 -8.28
CA PHE A 65 -0.53 8.02 -9.72
C PHE A 65 0.69 8.89 -10.05
N THR A 66 1.22 8.78 -11.27
CA THR A 66 2.32 9.62 -11.75
C THR A 66 1.87 11.08 -11.88
N HIS A 67 2.20 11.91 -10.89
CA HIS A 67 1.80 13.32 -10.85
C HIS A 67 2.89 14.21 -11.43
N TYR A 68 2.88 14.35 -12.76
CA TYR A 68 3.80 15.19 -13.56
C TYR A 68 5.30 14.89 -13.35
N GLY A 69 5.66 13.74 -12.77
CA GLY A 69 7.04 13.37 -12.49
C GLY A 69 7.73 14.15 -11.37
N LYS A 70 6.99 14.86 -10.50
CA LYS A 70 7.56 15.89 -9.59
C LYS A 70 7.32 15.66 -8.10
N ASP A 71 6.21 15.04 -7.74
CA ASP A 71 5.86 14.77 -6.35
C ASP A 71 4.92 13.57 -6.24
N ILE A 72 4.62 13.17 -5.01
CA ILE A 72 3.70 12.07 -4.74
C ILE A 72 2.45 12.64 -4.07
N VAL A 73 1.30 12.37 -4.70
CA VAL A 73 -0.03 12.73 -4.20
C VAL A 73 -0.78 11.50 -3.76
N VAL A 74 -1.57 11.65 -2.69
CA VAL A 74 -2.55 10.64 -2.24
C VAL A 74 -3.91 11.30 -2.22
N TRP A 75 -4.81 10.82 -3.06
CA TRP A 75 -6.20 11.22 -3.12
C TRP A 75 -7.03 10.28 -2.25
N LYS A 76 -8.03 10.81 -1.54
CA LYS A 76 -8.87 10.04 -0.60
C LYS A 76 -10.34 10.35 -0.81
N THR A 77 -11.15 9.32 -1.00
CA THR A 77 -12.61 9.42 -1.15
C THR A 77 -13.33 8.25 -0.48
N ARG A 78 -14.62 8.37 -0.19
CA ARG A 78 -15.44 7.25 0.32
C ARG A 78 -15.98 6.36 -0.79
N SER A 79 -16.07 6.88 -2.02
CA SER A 79 -16.53 6.13 -3.18
C SER A 79 -15.51 6.21 -4.30
N LEU A 80 -15.11 5.06 -4.86
CA LEU A 80 -14.21 5.00 -6.01
C LEU A 80 -14.72 5.79 -7.21
N THR A 81 -16.04 5.86 -7.39
CA THR A 81 -16.68 6.60 -8.48
C THR A 81 -16.75 8.11 -8.25
N ASP A 82 -16.41 8.57 -7.06
CA ASP A 82 -16.38 9.99 -6.67
C ASP A 82 -14.94 10.50 -6.50
N MET A 83 -14.01 9.96 -7.30
CA MET A 83 -12.59 10.34 -7.27
C MET A 83 -12.36 11.80 -7.71
N ARG A 84 -13.26 12.34 -8.54
CA ARG A 84 -13.31 13.77 -8.93
C ARG A 84 -13.33 14.71 -7.72
N ASN A 85 -14.06 14.34 -6.68
CA ASN A 85 -14.22 15.14 -5.45
C ASN A 85 -13.34 14.64 -4.30
N ALA A 86 -12.36 13.77 -4.59
CA ALA A 86 -11.47 13.24 -3.57
C ALA A 86 -10.67 14.36 -2.89
N LYS A 87 -10.40 14.20 -1.59
CA LYS A 87 -9.42 15.06 -0.91
C LYS A 87 -8.03 14.73 -1.45
N LYS A 88 -7.37 15.70 -2.08
CA LYS A 88 -6.03 15.55 -2.68
C LYS A 88 -4.96 16.11 -1.75
N VAL A 89 -3.91 15.35 -1.46
CA VAL A 89 -2.80 15.79 -0.61
C VAL A 89 -1.47 15.38 -1.24
N THR A 90 -0.56 16.32 -1.45
CA THR A 90 0.86 16.00 -1.72
C THR A 90 1.50 15.53 -0.42
N VAL A 91 1.88 14.25 -0.37
CA VAL A 91 2.42 13.62 0.85
C VAL A 91 3.94 13.67 0.91
N TRP A 92 4.59 13.84 -0.24
CA TRP A 92 6.05 13.89 -0.32
C TRP A 92 6.52 14.65 -1.57
N LYS A 93 7.60 15.42 -1.40
CA LYS A 93 8.36 16.05 -2.47
C LYS A 93 9.83 15.67 -2.29
N PRO A 94 10.57 15.33 -3.36
CA PRO A 94 11.96 14.96 -3.23
C PRO A 94 12.82 16.18 -2.87
N PRO A 95 13.90 16.00 -2.09
CA PRO A 95 14.94 17.00 -1.98
C PRO A 95 15.61 17.22 -3.34
N THR A 96 15.90 18.47 -3.67
CA THR A 96 16.55 18.84 -4.94
C THR A 96 17.95 18.26 -5.07
N GLY A 97 18.36 17.91 -6.30
CA GLY A 97 19.72 17.41 -6.59
C GLY A 97 20.03 16.00 -6.09
N THR A 98 19.03 15.25 -5.65
CA THR A 98 19.19 13.85 -5.23
C THR A 98 19.02 12.88 -6.39
N LYS A 99 19.45 11.62 -6.21
CA LYS A 99 19.27 10.52 -7.17
C LYS A 99 17.82 10.15 -7.47
N TYR A 100 16.88 10.75 -6.74
CA TYR A 100 15.45 10.46 -6.77
C TYR A 100 14.64 11.77 -6.82
N SER A 101 15.19 12.80 -7.47
CA SER A 101 14.63 14.15 -7.50
C SER A 101 13.80 14.48 -8.74
N HIS A 102 13.86 13.63 -9.77
CA HIS A 102 13.16 13.78 -11.03
C HIS A 102 12.52 12.45 -11.44
N GLY A 103 11.71 12.45 -12.48
CA GLY A 103 11.13 11.22 -13.04
C GLY A 103 10.29 10.43 -12.03
N ILE A 104 9.55 11.12 -11.14
CA ILE A 104 8.78 10.42 -10.10
C ILE A 104 7.58 9.70 -10.73
N TRP A 105 7.71 8.40 -10.92
CA TRP A 105 6.78 7.58 -11.69
C TRP A 105 6.17 6.44 -10.88
N ALA A 106 4.96 6.07 -11.30
CA ALA A 106 4.18 4.91 -10.88
C ALA A 106 4.23 4.63 -9.36
N PRO A 107 3.88 5.62 -8.50
CA PRO A 107 3.81 5.35 -7.08
C PRO A 107 2.72 4.32 -6.77
N GLU A 108 3.01 3.36 -5.90
CA GLU A 108 2.03 2.44 -5.34
C GLU A 108 1.95 2.55 -3.82
N LEU A 109 0.73 2.65 -3.27
CA LEU A 109 0.46 2.80 -1.84
C LEU A 109 0.00 1.48 -1.21
N HIS A 110 0.79 0.95 -0.28
CA HIS A 110 0.55 -0.35 0.35
C HIS A 110 0.43 -0.24 1.87
N TRP A 111 -0.52 -0.95 2.47
CA TRP A 111 -0.63 -1.09 3.93
C TRP A 111 0.03 -2.40 4.37
N ILE A 112 1.18 -2.30 5.04
CA ILE A 112 1.98 -3.44 5.46
C ILE A 112 2.28 -3.31 6.95
N ASP A 113 1.91 -4.33 7.71
CA ASP A 113 2.28 -4.52 9.12
C ASP A 113 2.05 -3.28 10.00
N GLY A 114 0.92 -2.58 9.76
CA GLY A 114 0.49 -1.42 10.55
C GLY A 114 0.98 -0.06 10.05
N LYS A 115 1.65 0.00 8.90
CA LYS A 115 2.14 1.24 8.29
C LYS A 115 1.81 1.31 6.81
N TRP A 116 1.77 2.54 6.27
CA TRP A 116 1.74 2.76 4.83
C TRP A 116 3.15 2.83 4.26
N TYR A 117 3.34 2.22 3.09
CA TYR A 117 4.54 2.33 2.29
C TYR A 117 4.18 2.82 0.89
N ILE A 118 5.01 3.69 0.34
CA ILE A 118 4.90 4.12 -1.06
C ILE A 118 6.15 3.66 -1.80
N TYR A 119 5.95 2.84 -2.83
CA TYR A 119 7.00 2.38 -3.75
C TYR A 119 6.90 3.22 -5.01
N PHE A 120 8.00 3.79 -5.49
CA PHE A 120 7.98 4.66 -6.68
C PHE A 120 9.31 4.58 -7.42
N ALA A 121 9.28 4.85 -8.73
CA ALA A 121 10.49 5.03 -9.51
C ALA A 121 10.88 6.51 -9.53
N ALA A 122 12.19 6.79 -9.56
CA ALA A 122 12.71 8.14 -9.73
C ALA A 122 14.14 8.12 -10.28
N ASP A 123 14.59 9.26 -10.79
CA ASP A 123 15.96 9.49 -11.27
C ASP A 123 16.52 10.86 -10.83
N ASP A 124 17.69 11.22 -11.36
CA ASP A 124 18.39 12.49 -11.15
C ASP A 124 18.24 13.47 -12.33
N GLY A 125 17.27 13.26 -13.21
CA GLY A 125 17.06 14.01 -14.45
C GLY A 125 17.59 13.27 -15.69
N SER A 126 18.13 12.07 -15.51
CA SER A 126 18.61 11.20 -16.58
C SER A 126 17.90 9.86 -16.54
N ASN A 127 17.04 9.59 -17.54
CA ASN A 127 16.19 8.39 -17.55
C ASN A 127 16.92 7.05 -17.31
N PRO A 128 18.13 6.78 -17.87
CA PRO A 128 18.89 5.56 -17.57
C PRO A 128 19.22 5.34 -16.07
N ASN A 129 19.15 6.40 -15.26
CA ASN A 129 19.40 6.35 -13.82
C ASN A 129 18.17 5.98 -12.99
N HIS A 130 17.00 5.73 -13.59
CA HIS A 130 15.81 5.34 -12.83
C HIS A 130 16.06 4.12 -11.94
N ARG A 131 15.64 4.23 -10.69
CA ARG A 131 15.64 3.14 -9.71
C ARG A 131 14.34 3.16 -8.91
N MET A 132 14.08 2.06 -8.21
CA MET A 132 12.97 1.94 -7.27
C MET A 132 13.35 2.47 -5.89
N TYR A 133 12.45 3.22 -5.28
CA TYR A 133 12.60 3.84 -3.96
C TYR A 133 11.36 3.60 -3.09
N VAL A 134 11.53 3.74 -1.77
CA VAL A 134 10.45 3.55 -0.79
C VAL A 134 10.35 4.69 0.19
N LEU A 135 9.10 5.05 0.50
CA LEU A 135 8.72 5.88 1.63
C LEU A 135 7.95 5.05 2.66
N GLU A 136 8.12 5.35 3.94
CA GLU A 136 7.33 4.81 5.05
C GLU A 136 6.54 5.94 5.72
N SER A 137 5.25 5.74 5.99
CA SER A 137 4.44 6.73 6.71
C SER A 137 4.89 6.88 8.15
N ASN A 138 4.94 8.12 8.64
CA ASN A 138 5.22 8.43 10.04
C ASN A 138 4.00 8.22 10.97
N THR A 139 2.81 8.07 10.38
CA THR A 139 1.55 7.89 11.11
C THR A 139 0.65 6.90 10.37
N PRO A 140 -0.38 6.33 11.01
CA PRO A 140 -1.39 5.50 10.32
C PRO A 140 -2.23 6.23 9.26
N ASN A 141 -2.11 7.55 9.13
CA ASN A 141 -2.81 8.33 8.12
C ASN A 141 -2.07 8.27 6.77
N ALA A 142 -2.69 7.68 5.74
CA ALA A 142 -2.14 7.59 4.39
C ALA A 142 -1.86 8.97 3.74
N GLN A 143 -2.53 10.03 4.19
CA GLN A 143 -2.27 11.41 3.75
C GLN A 143 -1.36 12.18 4.73
N GLY A 144 -0.70 11.47 5.64
CA GLY A 144 0.28 12.04 6.58
C GLY A 144 1.66 12.24 5.95
N SER A 145 2.64 12.59 6.78
CA SER A 145 4.03 12.70 6.34
C SER A 145 4.70 11.34 6.20
N TYR A 146 5.69 11.28 5.32
CA TYR A 146 6.46 10.08 5.03
C TYR A 146 7.96 10.32 5.22
N THR A 147 8.67 9.26 5.60
CA THR A 147 10.13 9.20 5.70
C THR A 147 10.69 8.37 4.55
N PHE A 148 11.69 8.92 3.85
CA PHE A 148 12.42 8.19 2.81
C PHE A 148 13.24 7.05 3.42
N LYS A 149 13.04 5.83 2.93
CA LYS A 149 13.70 4.62 3.44
C LYS A 149 14.94 4.25 2.64
N GLY A 150 14.98 4.59 1.36
CA GLY A 150 16.09 4.28 0.48
C GLY A 150 15.66 3.66 -0.84
N LYS A 151 16.68 3.21 -1.58
CA LYS A 151 16.54 2.48 -2.83
C LYS A 151 16.27 1.00 -2.55
N ILE A 152 15.37 0.37 -3.30
CA ILE A 152 15.29 -1.10 -3.40
C ILE A 152 16.04 -1.52 -4.66
N ALA A 153 17.10 -2.30 -4.50
CA ALA A 153 17.86 -2.85 -5.61
C ALA A 153 18.50 -4.19 -5.25
N ASP A 154 18.71 -5.02 -6.25
CA ASP A 154 19.68 -6.12 -6.20
C ASP A 154 21.09 -5.51 -6.23
N PRO A 155 21.92 -5.68 -5.18
CA PRO A 155 23.28 -5.12 -5.16
C PRO A 155 24.16 -5.61 -6.31
N LYS A 156 23.87 -6.80 -6.87
CA LYS A 156 24.61 -7.35 -8.02
C LYS A 156 24.11 -6.78 -9.34
N HIS A 157 22.87 -6.30 -9.38
CA HIS A 157 22.20 -5.80 -10.58
C HIS A 157 21.49 -4.46 -10.30
N ASP A 158 22.25 -3.48 -9.83
CA ASP A 158 21.79 -2.12 -9.57
C ASP A 158 21.67 -1.31 -10.87
N VAL A 159 20.77 -1.75 -11.74
CA VAL A 159 20.52 -1.21 -13.08
C VAL A 159 19.12 -0.58 -13.15
N TRP A 160 18.77 -0.03 -14.32
CA TRP A 160 17.48 0.64 -14.56
C TRP A 160 16.29 -0.22 -14.09
N ALA A 161 15.42 0.37 -13.28
CA ALA A 161 14.27 -0.30 -12.67
C ALA A 161 13.11 0.68 -12.42
N ILE A 162 11.89 0.28 -12.81
CA ILE A 162 10.64 1.03 -12.63
C ILE A 162 9.48 0.08 -12.24
N ASP A 163 8.30 0.66 -12.00
CA ASP A 163 7.01 -0.04 -11.84
C ASP A 163 7.04 -1.16 -10.80
N GLY A 164 7.66 -0.89 -9.65
CA GLY A 164 7.79 -1.86 -8.59
C GLY A 164 6.54 -1.99 -7.72
N THR A 165 6.11 -3.24 -7.51
CA THR A 165 4.99 -3.62 -6.63
C THR A 165 5.45 -4.63 -5.59
N VAL A 166 4.65 -4.78 -4.54
CA VAL A 166 4.88 -5.79 -3.49
C VAL A 166 3.71 -6.75 -3.38
N MET A 167 4.04 -8.01 -3.13
CA MET A 167 3.05 -9.06 -2.91
C MET A 167 3.43 -9.97 -1.75
N LYS A 168 2.41 -10.48 -1.05
CA LYS A 168 2.59 -11.54 -0.04
C LYS A 168 2.14 -12.88 -0.63
N HIS A 169 2.96 -13.91 -0.49
CA HIS A 169 2.65 -15.27 -0.93
C HIS A 169 3.24 -16.29 0.06
N ASN A 170 2.40 -17.23 0.54
CA ASN A 170 2.77 -18.25 1.53
C ASN A 170 3.51 -17.70 2.76
N GLY A 171 3.05 -16.55 3.28
CA GLY A 171 3.66 -15.88 4.44
C GLY A 171 4.93 -15.09 4.15
N ASN A 172 5.48 -15.17 2.93
CA ASN A 172 6.65 -14.41 2.50
C ASN A 172 6.25 -13.17 1.73
N MET A 173 7.10 -12.13 1.77
CA MET A 173 6.93 -10.90 1.01
C MET A 173 7.92 -10.87 -0.15
N TYR A 174 7.47 -10.37 -1.29
CA TYR A 174 8.26 -10.27 -2.51
C TYR A 174 8.12 -8.89 -3.12
N PHE A 175 9.21 -8.40 -3.71
CA PHE A 175 9.23 -7.24 -4.57
C PHE A 175 9.26 -7.70 -6.02
N VAL A 176 8.40 -7.13 -6.85
CA VAL A 176 8.31 -7.40 -8.29
C VAL A 176 8.48 -6.08 -9.02
N TRP A 177 9.28 -6.03 -10.08
CA TRP A 177 9.52 -4.78 -10.82
C TRP A 177 9.87 -5.02 -12.29
N SER A 178 9.77 -3.97 -13.10
CA SER A 178 10.26 -3.92 -14.47
C SER A 178 11.70 -3.38 -14.49
N GLY A 179 12.62 -4.01 -15.23
CA GLY A 179 14.01 -3.53 -15.26
C GLY A 179 14.83 -4.04 -16.43
N TRP A 180 16.06 -3.53 -16.55
CA TRP A 180 17.03 -4.00 -17.54
C TRP A 180 17.85 -5.18 -17.04
N GLU A 181 18.41 -5.96 -17.97
CA GLU A 181 19.38 -7.00 -17.62
C GLU A 181 20.74 -6.37 -17.24
N HIS A 182 21.23 -5.44 -18.05
CA HIS A 182 22.50 -4.73 -17.85
C HIS A 182 22.31 -3.21 -17.95
N ALA A 183 23.31 -2.45 -17.48
CA ALA A 183 23.23 -0.98 -17.42
C ALA A 183 23.08 -0.32 -18.81
N ASP A 184 23.55 -0.98 -19.85
CA ASP A 184 23.57 -0.53 -21.25
C ASP A 184 22.49 -1.19 -22.11
N SER A 185 21.62 -2.03 -21.55
CA SER A 185 20.64 -2.78 -22.33
C SER A 185 19.69 -1.86 -23.09
N GLY A 186 19.09 -0.87 -22.44
CA GLY A 186 18.03 -0.02 -23.03
C GLY A 186 16.69 -0.75 -23.27
N PHE A 187 16.77 -2.01 -23.70
CA PHE A 187 15.73 -2.99 -23.96
C PHE A 187 16.38 -4.40 -23.99
N PRO A 188 15.67 -5.50 -23.67
CA PRO A 188 14.29 -5.58 -23.19
C PRO A 188 14.11 -5.04 -21.76
N GLN A 189 12.89 -4.61 -21.47
CA GLN A 189 12.42 -4.40 -20.10
C GLN A 189 11.78 -5.71 -19.63
N ASN A 190 12.43 -6.37 -18.65
CA ASN A 190 12.04 -7.67 -18.12
C ASN A 190 11.30 -7.49 -16.79
N LEU A 191 10.44 -8.45 -16.44
CA LEU A 191 9.88 -8.54 -15.10
C LEU A 191 10.77 -9.41 -14.21
N TYR A 192 11.12 -8.87 -13.05
CA TYR A 192 11.89 -9.55 -12.03
C TYR A 192 11.10 -9.67 -10.72
N ILE A 193 11.46 -10.66 -9.91
CA ILE A 193 10.98 -10.85 -8.54
C ILE A 193 12.14 -11.13 -7.59
N SER A 194 12.05 -10.68 -6.35
CA SER A 194 12.98 -11.05 -5.27
C SER A 194 12.27 -11.10 -3.92
N PRO A 195 12.59 -12.05 -3.02
CA PRO A 195 12.06 -12.05 -1.65
C PRO A 195 12.50 -10.79 -0.89
N MET A 196 11.74 -10.40 0.13
CA MET A 196 12.03 -9.24 0.98
C MET A 196 12.27 -9.65 2.43
N SER A 197 13.26 -9.04 3.08
CA SER A 197 13.48 -9.18 4.53
C SER A 197 12.65 -8.20 5.36
N ASN A 198 12.30 -7.06 4.76
CA ASN A 198 11.41 -6.04 5.30
C ASN A 198 10.81 -5.23 4.14
N PRO A 199 9.82 -4.34 4.38
CA PRO A 199 9.14 -3.61 3.30
C PRO A 199 10.01 -2.67 2.44
N TRP A 200 11.30 -2.49 2.73
CA TRP A 200 12.19 -1.64 1.94
C TRP A 200 13.54 -2.33 1.63
N THR A 201 13.65 -3.65 1.80
CA THR A 201 14.90 -4.39 1.57
C THR A 201 14.61 -5.77 0.98
N ILE A 202 15.08 -6.02 -0.24
CA ILE A 202 15.10 -7.38 -0.79
C ILE A 202 16.17 -8.23 -0.09
N SER A 203 15.91 -9.53 0.03
CA SER A 203 16.74 -10.49 0.76
C SER A 203 17.40 -11.55 -0.12
N GLY A 204 17.08 -11.57 -1.42
CA GLY A 204 17.64 -12.52 -2.37
C GLY A 204 18.02 -11.86 -3.69
N GLU A 205 18.66 -12.66 -4.55
CA GLU A 205 18.94 -12.27 -5.94
C GLU A 205 17.64 -12.09 -6.72
N ARG A 206 17.65 -11.16 -7.68
CA ARG A 206 16.52 -11.04 -8.60
C ARG A 206 16.37 -12.29 -9.45
N GLN A 207 15.14 -12.70 -9.72
CA GLN A 207 14.80 -13.77 -10.65
C GLN A 207 13.94 -13.19 -11.77
N MET A 208 14.35 -13.40 -13.03
CA MET A 208 13.55 -13.00 -14.18
C MET A 208 12.36 -13.94 -14.33
N ILE A 209 11.14 -13.39 -14.36
CA ILE A 209 9.89 -14.16 -14.50
C ILE A 209 9.22 -13.96 -15.85
N SER A 210 9.55 -12.89 -16.58
CA SER A 210 9.03 -12.66 -17.92
C SER A 210 9.96 -11.72 -18.69
N THR A 211 10.09 -11.97 -19.99
CA THR A 211 10.75 -11.09 -20.95
C THR A 211 9.85 -10.92 -22.19
N PRO A 212 9.78 -9.74 -22.80
CA PRO A 212 8.99 -9.54 -24.02
C PRO A 212 9.56 -10.37 -25.18
N THR A 213 8.82 -11.39 -25.62
CA THR A 213 9.20 -12.29 -26.73
C THR A 213 8.33 -12.15 -27.98
N TYR A 214 7.21 -11.41 -27.89
CA TYR A 214 6.29 -11.22 -29.01
C TYR A 214 6.50 -9.86 -29.68
N LEU A 215 6.79 -9.87 -30.99
CA LEU A 215 7.10 -8.69 -31.81
C LEU A 215 6.02 -7.58 -31.76
N GLY A 216 4.78 -7.92 -31.37
CA GLY A 216 3.66 -6.97 -31.26
C GLY A 216 3.75 -5.93 -30.13
N LYS A 217 4.72 -6.03 -29.21
CA LYS A 217 4.97 -5.02 -28.15
C LYS A 217 6.10 -4.03 -28.48
N GLU A 218 6.66 -4.08 -29.69
CA GLU A 218 7.71 -3.14 -30.14
C GLU A 218 7.20 -1.71 -30.40
N ARG A 219 5.89 -1.45 -30.35
CA ARG A 219 5.26 -0.14 -30.65
C ARG A 219 4.62 0.55 -29.45
N GLN A 220 5.38 0.88 -28.42
CA GLN A 220 5.02 1.97 -27.50
C GLN A 220 6.11 3.03 -27.32
N ARG A 221 7.09 3.10 -28.24
CA ARG A 221 7.98 4.27 -28.37
C ARG A 221 7.88 4.87 -29.76
N SER A 222 6.90 5.75 -29.94
CA SER A 222 6.98 6.95 -30.78
C SER A 222 5.59 7.58 -30.82
N GLU A 223 5.32 8.48 -29.88
CA GLU A 223 4.45 9.66 -30.02
C GLU A 223 4.74 10.60 -28.85
#